data_AF-A0A2G1VV91-F1
#
_entry.id   AF-A0A2G1VV91-F1
#
_cell.length_a   1.000
_cell.length_b   1.000
_cell.length_c   1.000
_cell.angle_alpha   90.00
_cell.angle_beta   90.00
_cell.angle_gamma   90.00
#
_symmetry.space_group_name_H-M   'P 1'
#
loop_
_entity.id
_entity.type
_entity.pdbx_description
1 polymer ?
#
loop_
_entity_poly.entity_id
_entity_poly.type
_entity_poly.pdbx_seq_one_letter_code
_entity_poly.pdbx_strand_id
1 'polypeptide(L)'
;MAVAIKEYELSFTKLTCSKNYVISEVKEGCYLTRELFDEVLLILEEYYGRSKPYIYISNRKYDFNVNPIDYLNCSGIDNMIGVALVTETASKMQTANFEKNFMTKKTRIFGTLKEAIDWANTFVEAQ
;
A
#
# COMPACT_ATOMS: atom_id res chain seq x y z
N MET A 1 -0.95 -17.28 15.95
CA MET A 1 0.51 -17.08 15.87
C MET A 1 0.77 -15.59 15.88
N ALA A 2 1.66 -15.08 16.73
CA ALA A 2 1.98 -13.66 16.75
C ALA A 2 2.77 -13.31 15.49
N VAL A 3 2.14 -12.57 14.57
CA VAL A 3 2.83 -11.99 13.42
C VAL A 3 3.71 -10.87 13.96
N ALA A 4 5.01 -10.91 13.71
CA ALA A 4 5.89 -9.79 14.03
C ALA A 4 5.49 -8.60 13.16
N ILE A 5 4.91 -7.58 13.80
CA ILE A 5 4.45 -6.35 13.18
C ILE A 5 5.34 -5.23 13.69
N LYS A 6 5.83 -4.39 12.77
CA LYS A 6 6.57 -3.17 13.10
C LYS A 6 5.79 -1.98 12.57
N GLU A 7 5.53 -1.02 13.45
CA GLU A 7 4.77 0.19 13.13
C GLU A 7 5.71 1.37 12.97
N TYR A 8 5.45 2.21 11.97
CA TYR A 8 6.12 3.48 11.74
C TYR A 8 5.05 4.56 11.67
N GLU A 9 5.15 5.57 12.53
CA GLU A 9 4.23 6.70 12.54
C GLU A 9 4.91 7.91 11.90
N LEU A 10 4.41 8.29 10.73
CA LEU A 10 4.81 9.51 10.03
C LEU A 10 3.80 10.62 10.31
N SER A 11 4.20 11.86 10.02
CA SER A 11 3.34 13.02 10.20
C SER A 11 2.04 12.91 9.39
N PHE A 12 2.06 12.27 8.23
CA PHE A 12 0.95 12.15 7.27
C PHE A 12 0.36 10.73 7.12
N THR A 13 1.07 9.68 7.55
CA THR A 13 0.59 8.29 7.41
C THR A 13 1.10 7.40 8.53
N LYS A 14 0.35 6.35 8.84
CA LYS A 14 0.82 5.25 9.68
C LYS A 14 1.12 4.06 8.79
N LEU A 15 2.33 3.51 8.91
CA LEU A 15 2.74 2.29 8.22
C LEU A 15 2.80 1.14 9.22
N THR A 16 2.19 0.03 8.87
CA THR A 16 2.20 -1.20 9.66
C THR A 16 2.84 -2.29 8.82
N CYS A 17 4.13 -2.54 9.04
CA CYS A 17 4.95 -3.48 8.28
C CYS A 17 4.90 -4.86 8.92
N SER A 18 4.39 -5.84 8.17
CA SER A 18 4.38 -7.26 8.52
C SER A 18 5.41 -8.01 7.69
N LYS A 19 5.58 -9.32 7.89
CA LYS A 19 6.56 -10.11 7.15
C LYS A 19 6.37 -10.01 5.63
N ASN A 20 5.14 -9.98 5.13
CA ASN A 20 4.83 -10.14 3.70
C ASN A 20 3.89 -9.07 3.13
N TYR A 21 3.47 -8.13 3.98
CA TYR A 21 2.64 -7.01 3.55
C TYR A 21 2.90 -5.80 4.44
N VAL A 22 2.67 -4.62 3.88
CA VAL A 22 2.63 -3.37 4.62
C VAL A 22 1.24 -2.77 4.49
N ILE A 23 0.72 -2.19 5.56
CA ILE A 23 -0.53 -1.44 5.55
C ILE A 23 -0.20 0.04 5.74
N SER A 24 -0.63 0.88 4.79
CA SER A 24 -0.55 2.33 4.92
C SER A 24 -1.92 2.92 5.23
N GLU A 25 -2.00 3.69 6.29
CA GLU A 25 -3.17 4.47 6.69
C GLU A 25 -2.81 5.95 6.60
N VAL A 26 -3.24 6.61 5.52
CA VAL A 26 -2.99 8.05 5.32
C VAL A 26 -3.98 8.82 6.19
N LYS A 27 -3.50 9.88 6.86
CA LYS A 27 -4.35 10.74 7.70
C LYS A 27 -5.29 11.58 6.85
N GLU A 28 -6.41 11.97 7.45
CA GLU A 28 -7.44 12.78 6.79
C GLU A 28 -6.90 14.13 6.34
N GLY A 29 -7.28 14.56 5.14
CA GLY A 29 -6.92 15.88 4.59
C GLY A 29 -5.47 15.99 4.13
N CYS A 30 -4.69 14.92 4.17
CA CYS A 30 -3.34 14.92 3.64
C CYS A 30 -3.33 14.94 2.11
N TYR A 31 -2.31 15.60 1.56
CA TYR A 31 -1.98 15.55 0.14
C TYR A 31 -0.67 14.77 -0.01
N LEU A 32 -0.75 13.58 -0.59
CA LEU A 32 0.44 12.77 -0.87
C LEU A 32 1.21 13.39 -2.02
N THR A 33 2.30 14.08 -1.69
CA THR A 33 3.31 14.52 -2.67
C THR A 33 4.34 13.43 -2.90
N ARG A 34 5.11 13.57 -3.97
CA ARG A 34 6.27 12.74 -4.27
C ARG A 34 7.25 12.61 -3.10
N GLU A 35 7.54 13.70 -2.40
CA GLU A 35 8.47 13.70 -1.25
C GLU A 35 7.99 12.76 -0.14
N LEU A 36 6.68 12.78 0.15
CA LEU A 36 6.07 11.89 1.13
C LEU A 36 6.09 10.43 0.66
N PHE A 37 5.95 10.18 -0.65
CA PHE A 37 6.15 8.84 -1.20
C PHE A 37 7.58 8.35 -0.99
N ASP A 38 8.59 9.16 -1.32
CA ASP A 38 9.99 8.82 -1.11
C ASP A 38 10.28 8.46 0.37
N GLU A 39 9.71 9.19 1.34
CA GLU A 39 9.81 8.85 2.77
C GLU A 39 9.24 7.45 3.09
N VAL A 40 8.06 7.13 2.55
CA VAL A 40 7.48 5.79 2.72
C VAL A 40 8.38 4.73 2.09
N LEU A 41 8.86 4.97 0.86
CA LEU A 41 9.68 4.01 0.13
C LEU A 41 10.99 3.70 0.84
N LEU A 42 11.62 4.69 1.47
CA LEU A 42 12.83 4.49 2.28
C LEU A 42 12.58 3.56 3.47
N ILE A 43 11.47 3.74 4.18
CA ILE A 43 11.08 2.86 5.30
C ILE A 43 10.83 1.43 4.81
N LEU A 44 10.19 1.28 3.64
CA LEU A 44 9.94 -0.03 3.05
C LEU A 44 11.23 -0.71 2.59
N GLU A 45 12.15 0.02 1.97
CA GLU A 45 13.47 -0.51 1.58
C GLU A 45 14.28 -0.93 2.82
N GLU A 46 14.25 -0.15 3.90
CA GLU A 46 14.93 -0.52 5.15
C GLU A 46 14.35 -1.79 5.78
N TYR A 47 13.03 -1.97 5.74
CA TYR A 47 12.36 -3.11 6.38
C TYR A 47 12.35 -4.39 5.54
N TYR A 48 12.10 -4.29 4.23
CA TYR A 48 11.99 -5.45 3.33
C TYR A 48 13.28 -5.70 2.53
N GLY A 49 14.19 -4.73 2.45
CA GLY A 49 15.31 -4.78 1.53
C GLY A 49 14.83 -4.80 0.07
N ARG A 50 15.69 -5.29 -0.82
CA ARG A 50 15.41 -5.37 -2.27
C ARG A 50 14.86 -6.70 -2.76
N SER A 51 14.96 -7.75 -1.95
CA SER A 51 14.63 -9.11 -2.39
C SER A 51 13.38 -9.70 -1.77
N LYS A 52 12.93 -9.17 -0.62
CA LYS A 52 11.80 -9.78 0.10
C LYS A 52 10.49 -9.33 -0.54
N PRO A 53 9.72 -10.25 -1.15
CA PRO A 53 8.47 -9.86 -1.79
C PRO A 53 7.45 -9.43 -0.75
N TYR A 54 6.72 -8.36 -1.05
CA TYR A 54 5.63 -7.89 -0.20
C TYR A 54 4.50 -7.28 -1.00
N ILE A 55 3.33 -7.24 -0.37
CA ILE A 55 2.14 -6.57 -0.89
C ILE A 55 1.94 -5.24 -0.15
N TYR A 56 1.73 -4.18 -0.91
CA TYR A 56 1.39 -2.88 -0.34
C TYR A 56 -0.12 -2.74 -0.22
N ILE A 57 -0.62 -2.52 0.99
CA ILE A 57 -2.05 -2.36 1.27
C ILE A 57 -2.32 -0.90 1.63
N SER A 58 -3.00 -0.18 0.75
CA SER A 58 -3.48 1.17 1.02
C SER A 58 -4.86 1.10 1.67
N ASN A 59 -4.90 1.29 3.00
CA ASN A 59 -6.13 1.33 3.76
C ASN A 59 -6.73 2.74 3.75
N ARG A 60 -7.64 3.02 2.81
CA ARG A 60 -8.21 4.34 2.57
C ARG A 60 -9.41 4.62 3.47
N LYS A 61 -9.17 4.55 4.78
CA LYS A 61 -10.17 4.84 5.82
C LYS A 61 -10.57 6.32 5.82
N TYR A 62 -9.60 7.20 5.57
CA TYR A 62 -9.79 8.65 5.51
C TYR A 62 -9.71 9.16 4.07
N ASP A 63 -10.30 10.32 3.83
CA ASP A 63 -10.17 11.02 2.56
C ASP A 63 -8.84 11.78 2.50
N PHE A 64 -8.10 11.51 1.44
CA PHE A 64 -6.83 12.16 1.14
C PHE A 64 -6.73 12.35 -0.37
N ASN A 65 -5.86 13.26 -0.77
CA ASN A 65 -5.57 13.51 -2.18
C ASN A 65 -4.23 12.93 -2.56
N VAL A 66 -4.15 12.41 -3.78
CA VAL A 66 -2.95 11.83 -4.36
C VAL A 66 -2.98 12.05 -5.85
N ASN A 67 -1.83 12.36 -6.44
CA ASN A 67 -1.73 12.41 -7.89
C ASN A 67 -1.42 11.00 -8.42
N PRO A 68 -2.28 10.43 -9.28
CA PRO A 68 -2.09 9.07 -9.78
C PRO A 68 -0.78 8.87 -10.56
N ILE A 69 -0.20 9.95 -11.10
CA ILE A 69 1.10 9.90 -11.79
C ILE A 69 2.23 9.53 -10.81
N ASP A 70 2.12 9.90 -9.53
CA ASP A 70 3.15 9.57 -8.54
C ASP A 70 3.24 8.06 -8.26
N TYR A 71 2.21 7.27 -8.62
CA TYR A 71 2.30 5.80 -8.56
C TYR A 71 3.31 5.21 -9.55
N LEU A 72 3.69 5.94 -10.59
CA LEU A 72 4.75 5.53 -11.50
C LEU A 72 6.10 5.43 -10.77
N ASN A 73 6.32 6.18 -9.68
CA ASN A 73 7.55 6.10 -8.89
C ASN A 73 7.74 4.70 -8.28
N CYS A 74 6.64 3.97 -8.04
CA CYS A 74 6.68 2.60 -7.53
C CYS A 74 7.11 1.56 -8.57
N SER A 75 7.29 1.93 -9.85
CA SER A 75 7.64 0.98 -10.91
C SER A 75 9.01 0.34 -10.68
N GLY A 76 9.97 1.09 -10.12
CA GLY A 76 11.34 0.64 -9.84
C GLY A 76 11.47 -0.32 -8.65
N ILE A 77 10.38 -0.67 -7.98
CA ILE A 77 10.41 -1.52 -6.78
C ILE A 77 10.03 -2.95 -7.15
N ASP A 78 11.00 -3.78 -7.50
CA ASP A 78 10.77 -5.15 -7.98
C ASP A 78 10.15 -6.07 -6.94
N ASN A 79 10.47 -5.91 -5.67
CA ASN A 79 9.94 -6.74 -4.59
C ASN A 79 8.55 -6.32 -4.09
N MET A 80 8.02 -5.18 -4.53
CA MET A 80 6.61 -4.85 -4.34
C MET A 80 5.79 -5.52 -5.45
N ILE A 81 5.34 -6.75 -5.17
CA ILE A 81 4.74 -7.61 -6.19
C ILE A 81 3.26 -7.31 -6.46
N GLY A 82 2.62 -6.49 -5.62
CA GLY A 82 1.23 -6.09 -5.79
C GLY A 82 0.78 -4.98 -4.86
N VAL A 83 -0.33 -4.35 -5.22
CA VAL A 83 -0.97 -3.26 -4.48
C VAL A 83 -2.44 -3.62 -4.22
N ALA A 84 -2.84 -3.58 -2.95
CA ALA A 84 -4.23 -3.72 -2.52
C ALA A 84 -4.77 -2.34 -2.15
N LEU A 85 -5.86 -1.91 -2.78
CA LEU A 85 -6.59 -0.70 -2.42
C LEU A 85 -7.82 -1.09 -1.62
N VAL A 86 -7.86 -0.72 -0.34
CA VAL A 86 -9.03 -0.99 0.51
C VAL A 86 -9.89 0.26 0.56
N THR A 87 -11.12 0.15 0.10
CA THR A 87 -12.08 1.26 0.16
C THR A 87 -13.51 0.78 0.30
N GLU A 88 -14.25 1.40 1.21
CA GLU A 88 -15.60 0.97 1.61
C GLU A 88 -16.71 1.57 0.72
N THR A 89 -16.42 2.62 -0.05
CA THR A 89 -17.45 3.38 -0.79
C THR A 89 -17.36 3.17 -2.30
N ALA A 90 -18.51 2.96 -2.95
CA ALA A 90 -18.59 2.80 -4.41
C ALA A 90 -17.96 3.96 -5.20
N SER A 91 -18.12 5.22 -4.76
CA SER A 91 -17.49 6.38 -5.40
C SER A 91 -15.96 6.33 -5.35
N LYS A 92 -15.40 5.84 -4.24
CA LYS A 92 -13.96 5.65 -4.07
C LYS A 92 -13.46 4.46 -4.91
N MET A 93 -14.30 3.44 -5.16
CA MET A 93 -13.96 2.36 -6.09
C MET A 93 -13.82 2.85 -7.53
N GLN A 94 -14.66 3.78 -8.00
CA GLN A 94 -14.51 4.35 -9.34
C GLN A 94 -13.19 5.10 -9.51
N THR A 95 -12.82 5.88 -8.49
CA THR A 95 -11.52 6.58 -8.44
C THR A 95 -10.36 5.58 -8.41
N ALA A 96 -10.42 4.57 -7.55
CA ALA A 96 -9.41 3.52 -7.48
C ALA A 96 -9.27 2.74 -8.79
N ASN A 97 -10.37 2.52 -9.51
CA ASN A 97 -10.35 1.86 -10.81
C ASN A 97 -9.74 2.74 -11.91
N PHE A 98 -9.90 4.06 -11.81
CA PHE A 98 -9.19 5.01 -12.67
C PHE A 98 -7.69 5.02 -12.36
N GLU A 99 -7.32 5.11 -11.09
CA GLU A 99 -5.93 5.11 -10.60
C GLU A 99 -5.18 3.82 -10.95
N LYS A 100 -5.88 2.68 -11.00
CA LYS A 100 -5.31 1.39 -11.39
C LYS A 100 -4.61 1.42 -12.75
N ASN A 101 -5.04 2.28 -13.68
CA ASN A 101 -4.39 2.41 -14.99
C ASN A 101 -2.97 3.01 -14.92
N PHE A 102 -2.65 3.72 -13.83
CA PHE A 102 -1.33 4.31 -13.58
C PHE A 102 -0.44 3.40 -12.74
N MET A 103 -0.99 2.32 -12.19
CA MET A 103 -0.24 1.37 -11.40
C MET A 103 0.49 0.39 -12.31
N THR A 104 1.80 0.29 -12.11
CA THR A 104 2.67 -0.65 -12.84
C THR A 104 2.67 -2.05 -12.25
N LYS A 105 2.22 -2.19 -10.99
CA LYS A 105 2.16 -3.47 -10.26
C LYS A 105 0.77 -4.09 -10.31
N LYS A 106 0.64 -5.36 -9.93
CA LYS A 106 -0.65 -6.05 -9.86
C LYS A 106 -1.54 -5.41 -8.81
N THR A 107 -2.58 -4.69 -9.26
CA THR A 107 -3.50 -3.98 -8.36
C THR A 107 -4.86 -4.65 -8.25
N ARG A 108 -5.32 -4.84 -7.00
CA ARG A 108 -6.69 -5.25 -6.67
C ARG A 108 -7.34 -4.29 -5.69
N ILE A 109 -8.65 -4.12 -5.82
CA ILE A 109 -9.46 -3.28 -4.94
C ILE A 109 -10.28 -4.21 -4.05
N PHE A 110 -10.36 -3.90 -2.76
CA PHE A 110 -11.05 -4.67 -1.74
C PHE A 110 -12.02 -3.79 -0.96
N GLY A 111 -13.13 -4.36 -0.50
CA GLY A 111 -14.09 -3.67 0.36
C GLY A 111 -13.62 -3.59 1.81
N THR A 112 -12.88 -4.59 2.29
CA THR A 112 -12.40 -4.66 3.66
C THR A 112 -10.90 -4.90 3.76
N LEU A 113 -10.30 -4.40 4.85
CA LEU A 113 -8.88 -4.62 5.15
C LEU A 113 -8.57 -6.12 5.31
N LYS A 114 -9.53 -6.88 5.87
CA LYS A 114 -9.39 -8.32 6.06
C LYS A 114 -9.20 -9.05 4.74
N GLU A 115 -10.00 -8.74 3.72
CA GLU A 115 -9.87 -9.36 2.38
C GLU A 115 -8.54 -9.02 1.71
N ALA A 116 -8.06 -7.78 1.88
CA ALA A 116 -6.75 -7.38 1.35
C ALA A 116 -5.59 -8.12 2.03
N ILE A 117 -5.66 -8.31 3.35
CA ILE A 117 -4.67 -9.08 4.11
C ILE A 117 -4.71 -10.55 3.69
N ASP A 118 -5.90 -11.12 3.54
CA ASP A 118 -6.08 -12.51 3.08
C ASP A 118 -5.44 -12.71 1.71
N TRP A 119 -5.74 -11.82 0.75
CA TRP A 119 -5.11 -11.81 -0.55
C TRP A 119 -3.58 -11.68 -0.45
N ALA A 120 -3.07 -10.81 0.41
CA ALA A 120 -1.64 -10.66 0.60
C ALA A 120 -0.97 -11.92 1.14
N ASN A 121 -1.65 -12.66 2.03
CA ASN A 121 -1.14 -13.92 2.57
C ASN A 121 -1.13 -15.04 1.53
N THR A 122 -1.99 -15.01 0.50
CA THR A 122 -1.95 -16.02 -0.57
C THR A 122 -0.62 -16.05 -1.33
N PHE A 123 0.13 -14.94 -1.35
CA PHE A 123 1.47 -14.87 -1.95
C PHE A 123 2.55 -15.51 -1.07
N VAL A 124 2.27 -15.74 0.21
CA VAL A 124 3.17 -16.33 1.19
C VAL A 124 3.08 -17.84 1.15
N GLU A 125 1.86 -18.36 0.99
CA GLU A 125 1.60 -19.81 0.87
C GLU A 125 1.96 -20.36 -0.51
N ALA A 126 2.08 -19.50 -1.51
CA ALA A 126 2.51 -19.86 -2.86
C ALA A 126 4.05 -19.95 -3.03
N GLN A 127 4.84 -19.77 -1.96
CA GLN A 127 6.30 -19.88 -1.96
C GLN A 127 6.82 -21.10 -1.21
#